data_AF-A0A061H059-F1
#
_entry.id   AF-A0A061H059-F1
#
_cell.length_a   1.000
_cell.length_b   1.000
_cell.length_c   1.000
_cell.angle_alpha   90.00
_cell.angle_beta   90.00
_cell.angle_gamma   90.00
#
_symmetry.space_group_name_H-M   'P 1'
#
loop_
_entity.id
_entity.type
_entity.pdbx_description
1 polymer ?
#
loop_
_entity_poly.entity_id
_entity_poly.type
_entity_poly.pdbx_seq_one_letter_code
_entity_poly.pdbx_strand_id
1 'polypeptide(L)' 'MHFLLSTLTIVYVLTTPRPEEEENESVAAMRERQKWENADYMCKGHILNGLADGLFDTYQNEATAK' A
#
# COMPACT_ATOMS: atom_id res chain seq x y z
N MET A 1 5.77 7.13 -7.43
CA MET A 1 4.73 6.50 -6.58
C MET A 1 4.02 7.46 -5.63
N HIS A 2 4.71 8.38 -4.94
CA HIS A 2 4.05 9.27 -3.97
C HIS A 2 2.85 10.06 -4.53
N PHE A 3 2.99 10.68 -5.71
CA PHE A 3 1.89 11.42 -6.36
C PHE A 3 0.63 10.57 -6.56
N LEU A 4 0.78 9.36 -7.12
CA LEU A 4 -0.33 8.42 -7.32
C LEU A 4 -1.00 8.05 -5.99
N LEU A 5 -0.21 7.69 -4.97
CA LEU A 5 -0.73 7.33 -3.64
C LEU A 5 -1.47 8.51 -2.98
N SER A 6 -1.02 9.74 -3.23
CA SER A 6 -1.71 10.96 -2.78
C SER A 6 -3.05 11.15 -3.50
N THR A 7 -3.10 10.94 -4.82
CA THR A 7 -4.37 11.01 -5.59
C THR A 7 -5.38 9.96 -5.16
N LEU A 8 -4.91 8.79 -4.73
CA LEU A 8 -5.72 7.71 -4.18
C LEU A 8 -6.07 7.89 -2.70
N THR A 9 -5.64 9.00 -2.08
CA THR A 9 -5.86 9.34 -0.65
C THR A 9 -5.37 8.30 0.35
N ILE A 10 -4.43 7.43 -0.04
CA ILE A 10 -3.87 6.36 0.82
C ILE A 10 -2.45 6.66 1.31
N VAL A 11 -1.82 7.76 0.87
CA VAL A 11 -0.41 8.08 1.22
C VAL A 11 -0.15 8.21 2.73
N TYR A 12 -1.18 8.54 3.52
CA TYR A 12 -1.04 8.76 4.96
C TYR A 12 -0.55 7.52 5.72
N VAL A 13 -0.85 6.30 5.23
CA VAL A 13 -0.43 5.04 5.86
C VAL A 13 1.09 4.85 5.88
N LEU A 14 1.83 5.60 5.06
CA LEU A 14 3.30 5.59 5.07
C LEU A 14 3.88 6.33 6.28
N THR A 15 3.12 7.22 6.89
CA THR A 15 3.59 8.12 7.96
C THR A 15 2.83 7.96 9.27
N THR A 16 1.70 7.24 9.27
CA THR A 16 0.91 6.99 10.48
C THR A 16 1.02 5.54 10.91
N PRO A 17 1.09 5.26 12.22
CA PRO A 17 1.04 3.89 12.71
C PRO A 17 -0.35 3.28 12.47
N ARG A 18 -0.40 1.95 12.37
CA ARG A 18 -1.67 1.20 12.39
C ARG A 18 -2.38 1.46 13.72
N PRO A 19 -3.67 1.81 13.73
CA PRO A 19 -4.45 1.90 14.96
C PRO A 19 -4.46 0.55 15.71
N GLU A 20 -4.27 0.61 17.03
CA GLU A 20 -4.30 -0.59 17.88
C GLU A 20 -5.71 -1.18 17.97
N GLU A 21 -5.77 -2.48 18.26
CA GLU A 21 -7.02 -3.20 18.50
C GLU A 21 -7.25 -3.29 20.02
N GLU A 22 -8.42 -2.85 20.47
CA GLU A 22 -8.80 -2.87 21.88
C GLU A 22 -10.02 -3.78 22.08
N GLU A 23 -10.04 -4.53 23.19
CA GLU A 23 -11.09 -5.55 23.47
C GLU A 23 -12.51 -4.95 23.55
N ASN A 24 -12.65 -3.69 23.96
CA ASN A 24 -13.92 -2.98 24.08
C ASN A 24 -14.02 -1.79 23.12
N GLU A 25 -13.40 -1.92 21.95
CA GLU A 25 -13.39 -0.82 20.99
C GLU A 25 -14.80 -0.43 20.52
N SER A 26 -14.98 0.87 20.26
CA SER A 26 -16.19 1.34 19.63
C SER A 26 -16.26 0.89 18.16
N VAL A 27 -17.48 0.77 17.62
CA VAL A 27 -17.69 0.51 16.18
C VAL A 27 -16.98 1.54 15.30
N ALA A 28 -16.84 2.79 15.76
CA ALA A 28 -16.13 3.84 15.03
C ALA A 28 -14.62 3.57 14.98
N ALA A 29 -14.02 3.15 16.10
CA ALA A 29 -12.60 2.79 16.16
C ALA A 29 -12.29 1.58 15.26
N MET A 30 -13.13 0.55 15.30
CA MET A 30 -13.02 -0.62 14.43
C MET A 30 -13.06 -0.21 12.94
N ARG A 31 -13.98 0.69 12.57
CA ARG A 31 -14.09 1.19 11.18
C ARG A 31 -12.88 1.98 10.73
N GLU A 32 -12.32 2.84 11.59
CA GLU A 32 -11.10 3.58 11.25
C GLU A 32 -9.90 2.64 11.12
N ARG A 33 -9.78 1.60 11.97
CA ARG A 33 -8.75 0.55 11.80
C ARG A 33 -8.91 -0.16 10.46
N GLN A 34 -10.11 -0.64 10.12
CA GLN A 34 -10.38 -1.33 8.86
C GLN A 34 -10.10 -0.44 7.64
N LYS A 35 -10.44 0.85 7.72
CA LYS A 35 -10.12 1.83 6.68
C LYS A 35 -8.61 2.00 6.52
N TRP A 36 -7.87 2.08 7.62
CA TRP A 36 -6.42 2.14 7.60
C TRP A 36 -5.82 0.86 6.97
N GLU A 37 -6.31 -0.31 7.35
CA GLU A 37 -5.84 -1.61 6.83
C GLU A 37 -6.09 -1.76 5.32
N ASN A 38 -7.26 -1.36 4.83
CA ASN A 38 -7.53 -1.34 3.39
C ASN A 38 -6.61 -0.37 2.64
N ALA A 39 -6.36 0.82 3.20
CA ALA A 39 -5.43 1.78 2.61
C ALA A 39 -3.99 1.24 2.58
N ASP A 40 -3.54 0.55 3.64
CA ASP A 40 -2.23 -0.09 3.72
C ASP A 40 -2.08 -1.21 2.68
N TYR A 41 -3.09 -2.08 2.54
CA TYR A 41 -3.12 -3.13 1.52
C TYR A 41 -2.97 -2.56 0.10
N MET A 42 -3.78 -1.54 -0.23
CA MET A 42 -3.73 -0.88 -1.53
C MET A 42 -2.39 -0.18 -1.76
N CYS A 43 -1.86 0.50 -0.74
CA CYS A 43 -0.59 1.21 -0.81
C CYS A 43 0.57 0.25 -1.13
N LYS A 44 0.64 -0.87 -0.40
CA LYS A 44 1.62 -1.94 -0.64
C LYS A 44 1.47 -2.55 -2.03
N GLY A 45 0.25 -2.84 -2.46
CA GLY A 45 -0.01 -3.36 -3.80
C GLY A 45 0.50 -2.43 -4.90
N HIS A 46 0.21 -1.13 -4.82
CA HIS A 46 0.70 -0.17 -5.80
C HIS A 46 2.22 -0.03 -5.81
N ILE A 47 2.85 0.01 -4.63
CA ILE A 47 4.32 0.09 -4.53
C ILE A 47 4.96 -1.15 -5.17
N LEU A 48 4.46 -2.34 -4.84
CA LEU A 48 4.99 -3.60 -5.39
C LEU A 48 4.80 -3.69 -6.90
N ASN A 49 3.62 -3.33 -7.41
CA ASN A 49 3.36 -3.32 -8.85
C ASN A 49 4.27 -2.32 -9.57
N GLY A 50 4.44 -1.10 -9.04
CA GLY A 50 5.34 -0.13 -9.64
C GLY A 50 6.81 -0.57 -9.68
N LEU A 51 7.26 -1.39 -8.71
CA LEU A 51 8.60 -1.99 -8.74
C LEU A 51 8.69 -3.13 -9.77
N ALA A 52 7.68 -3.99 -9.83
CA ALA A 52 7.62 -5.08 -10.81
C ALA A 52 7.58 -4.55 -12.24
N ASP A 53 6.78 -3.53 -12.50
CA ASP A 53 6.70 -2.86 -13.81
C ASP A 53 8.05 -2.24 -14.19
N GLY A 54 8.72 -1.55 -13.26
CA GLY A 54 10.05 -0.97 -13.52
C GLY A 54 11.12 -2.04 -13.82
N LEU A 55 11.10 -3.17 -13.10
CA LEU A 55 11.98 -4.31 -13.40
C LEU A 55 11.67 -4.92 -14.76
N PHE A 56 10.39 -5.13 -15.06
CA PHE A 56 9.96 -5.64 -16.35
C PHE A 56 10.39 -4.71 -17.49
N ASP A 57 10.09 -3.42 -17.38
CA ASP A 57 10.44 -2.42 -18.39
C ASP A 57 11.95 -2.41 -18.68
N THR A 58 12.77 -2.56 -17.63
CA THR A 58 14.24 -2.56 -17.72
C THR A 58 14.78 -3.85 -18.35
N TYR A 59 14.26 -5.01 -17.96
CA TYR A 59 14.89 -6.30 -18.26
C TYR A 59 14.15 -7.15 -19.29
N GLN A 60 12.97 -6.74 -19.78
CA GLN A 60 12.15 -7.52 -20.72
C GLN A 60 12.88 -7.92 -22.02
N ASN A 61 13.88 -7.15 -22.43
CA ASN A 61 14.66 -7.40 -23.65
C ASN A 61 16.03 -8.06 -23.38
N GLU A 62 16.39 -8.25 -22.12
CA GLU A 62 17.64 -8.92 -21.74
C GLU A 62 17.51 -10.43 -21.93
N ALA A 63 18.55 -11.07 -22.45
CA ALA A 63 18.55 -12.51 -22.62
C ALA A 63 18.48 -13.19 -21.25
N THR A 64 17.43 -13.98 -21.01
CA THR A 64 17.30 -14.75 -19.77
C THR A 64 18.39 -15.81 -19.71
N ALA A 65 18.81 -16.19 -18.50
CA ALA A 65 19.73 -17.31 -18.31
C ALA A 65 19.18 -18.58 -18.99
N LYS A 66 20.08 -19.39 -19.56
CA LYS A 66 19.77 -20.66 -20.22
C LYS A 66 19.42 -21.77 -19.24
#